data_AF-A0A9D8D6X6-F1
#
_entry.id   AF-A0A9D8D6X6-F1
#
_cell.length_a   1.000
_cell.length_b   1.000
_cell.length_c   1.000
_cell.angle_alpha   90.00
_cell.angle_beta   90.00
_cell.angle_gamma   90.00
#
_symmetry.space_group_name_H-M   'P 1'
#
loop_
_entity.id
_entity.type
_entity.pdbx_description
1 polymer ?
#
loop_
_entity_poly.entity_id
_entity_poly.type
_entity_poly.pdbx_seq_one_letter_code
_entity_poly.pdbx_strand_id
1 'polypeptide(L)'
;MSARLDCPLCGAVVVDGADDIAPGACPGCGARYEGGEGSAPDAVRTALVSFGADALDPAVVTDAVFRLTPADSAERGVAITSDARDEFYRWWLFVRAGDDGEFAPVLAAL
;
A
#
# COMPACT_ATOMS: atom_id res chain seq x y z
N MET A 1 22.08 1.20 -2.76
CA MET A 1 21.50 1.18 -1.39
C MET A 1 20.30 0.26 -1.42
N SER A 2 20.35 -0.89 -0.76
CA SER A 2 19.31 -1.90 -0.89
C SER A 2 18.05 -1.54 -0.08
N ALA A 3 16.95 -1.33 -0.77
CA ALA A 3 15.62 -1.27 -0.20
C ALA A 3 14.97 -2.66 -0.21
N ARG A 4 14.15 -2.91 0.81
CA ARG A 4 13.31 -4.10 0.92
C ARG A 4 11.88 -3.69 1.25
N LEU A 5 10.92 -4.34 0.60
CA LEU A 5 9.51 -4.13 0.87
C LEU A 5 8.82 -5.48 1.05
N ASP A 6 8.15 -5.63 2.18
CA ASP A 6 7.36 -6.81 2.52
C ASP A 6 5.87 -6.45 2.43
N CYS A 7 5.06 -7.35 1.86
CA CYS A 7 3.62 -7.15 1.77
C CYS A 7 2.98 -7.36 3.15
N PRO A 8 2.35 -6.33 3.74
CA PRO A 8 1.76 -6.44 5.08
C PRO A 8 0.52 -7.35 5.12
N LEU A 9 -0.09 -7.65 3.96
CA LEU A 9 -1.31 -8.44 3.87
C LEU A 9 -1.06 -9.96 3.87
N CYS A 10 0.14 -10.42 3.52
CA CYS A 10 0.46 -11.85 3.47
C CYS A 10 1.89 -12.21 3.89
N GLY A 11 2.73 -11.22 4.21
CA GLY A 11 4.12 -11.41 4.63
C GLY A 11 5.10 -11.75 3.51
N ALA A 12 4.67 -11.78 2.24
CA ALA A 12 5.57 -12.04 1.12
C ALA A 12 6.49 -10.86 0.85
N VAL A 13 7.77 -11.12 0.61
CA VAL A 13 8.75 -10.11 0.14
C VAL A 13 8.39 -9.74 -1.30
N VAL A 14 8.11 -8.46 -1.56
CA VAL A 14 7.78 -7.99 -2.92
C VAL A 14 8.99 -7.39 -3.63
N VAL A 15 9.92 -6.80 -2.88
CA VAL A 15 11.21 -6.32 -3.38
C VAL A 15 12.29 -6.59 -2.34
N ASP A 16 13.46 -7.06 -2.78
CA ASP A 16 14.63 -7.29 -1.94
C ASP A 16 15.89 -6.85 -2.69
N GLY A 17 16.70 -5.99 -2.07
CA GLY A 17 18.01 -5.61 -2.62
C GLY A 17 17.99 -4.51 -3.70
N ALA A 18 16.88 -3.81 -3.93
CA ALA A 18 16.76 -2.82 -5.02
C ALA A 18 17.21 -1.42 -4.59
N ASP A 19 17.84 -0.65 -5.49
CA ASP A 19 18.21 0.75 -5.21
C ASP A 19 16.99 1.66 -5.02
N ASP A 20 15.92 1.38 -5.76
CA ASP A 20 14.61 1.98 -5.54
C ASP A 20 13.49 0.99 -5.86
N ILE A 21 12.34 1.19 -5.24
CA ILE A 21 11.16 0.34 -5.45
C ILE A 21 10.24 1.05 -6.44
N ALA A 22 9.81 0.36 -7.48
CA ALA A 22 8.77 0.81 -8.39
C ALA A 22 7.42 0.18 -7.99
N PRO A 23 6.28 0.84 -8.26
CA PRO A 23 4.97 0.25 -8.07
C PRO A 23 4.82 -1.10 -8.76
N GLY A 24 3.99 -1.98 -8.21
CA GLY A 24 3.86 -3.34 -8.70
C GLY A 24 2.78 -4.14 -7.99
N ALA A 25 2.88 -5.46 -8.07
CA ALA A 25 1.94 -6.37 -7.42
C ALA A 25 2.67 -7.41 -6.56
N CYS A 26 2.09 -7.72 -5.41
CA CYS A 26 2.56 -8.77 -4.52
C CYS A 26 2.35 -10.14 -5.18
N PRO A 27 3.41 -10.97 -5.35
CA PRO A 27 3.28 -12.30 -5.96
C PRO A 27 2.53 -13.30 -5.06
N GLY A 28 2.46 -13.04 -3.74
CA GLY A 28 1.82 -13.94 -2.78
C GLY A 28 0.31 -13.82 -2.72
N CYS A 29 -0.22 -12.59 -2.73
CA CYS A 29 -1.66 -12.35 -2.57
C CYS A 29 -2.28 -11.45 -3.64
N GLY A 30 -1.52 -11.06 -4.66
CA GLY A 30 -2.00 -10.24 -5.79
C GLY A 30 -2.27 -8.77 -5.45
N ALA A 31 -2.05 -8.33 -4.21
CA ALA A 31 -2.24 -6.93 -3.83
C ALA A 31 -1.33 -6.00 -4.65
N ARG A 32 -1.92 -5.00 -5.29
CA ARG A 32 -1.16 -3.95 -5.97
C ARG A 32 -0.63 -2.97 -4.93
N TYR A 33 0.59 -2.50 -5.11
CA TYR A 33 1.21 -1.51 -4.24
C TYR A 33 1.68 -0.29 -5.03
N GLU A 34 1.36 0.89 -4.50
CA GLU A 34 1.63 2.20 -5.08
C GLU A 34 2.10 3.15 -3.96
N GLY A 35 2.84 4.20 -4.30
CA GLY A 35 3.42 5.13 -3.33
C GLY A 35 4.89 5.43 -3.64
N GLY A 36 5.73 5.41 -2.62
CA GLY A 36 7.14 5.76 -2.72
C GLY A 36 7.46 7.16 -2.19
N GLU A 37 6.57 7.75 -1.40
CA GLU A 37 6.75 9.09 -0.85
C GLU A 37 7.29 9.08 0.58
N GLY A 38 7.88 10.20 1.00
CA GLY A 38 8.46 10.34 2.34
C GLY A 38 7.44 10.40 3.49
N SER A 39 6.15 10.53 3.18
CA SER A 39 5.07 10.53 4.17
C SER A 39 3.94 9.59 3.75
N ALA A 40 3.25 8.98 4.72
CA ALA A 40 2.12 8.09 4.43
C ALA A 40 0.97 8.81 3.71
N PRO A 41 0.53 10.02 4.11
CA PRO A 41 -0.54 10.72 3.39
C PRO A 41 -0.18 11.09 1.95
N ASP A 42 1.08 11.44 1.67
CA ASP A 42 1.51 11.73 0.30
C ASP A 42 1.57 10.45 -0.54
N ALA A 43 2.06 9.35 0.02
CA ALA A 43 2.05 8.05 -0.65
C ALA A 43 0.64 7.56 -0.95
N VAL A 44 -0.29 7.73 0.00
CA VAL A 44 -1.71 7.41 -0.21
C VAL A 44 -2.30 8.31 -1.28
N ARG A 45 -2.01 9.61 -1.30
CA ARG A 45 -2.47 10.51 -2.38
C ARG A 45 -2.02 10.01 -3.76
N THR A 46 -0.74 9.67 -3.92
CA THR A 46 -0.20 9.11 -5.18
C THR A 46 -0.92 7.81 -5.55
N ALA A 47 -1.12 6.91 -4.57
CA ALA A 47 -1.78 5.63 -4.77
C ALA A 47 -3.25 5.77 -5.17
N LEU A 48 -4.01 6.68 -4.55
CA LEU A 48 -5.42 6.92 -4.87
C LEU A 48 -5.62 7.33 -6.33
N VAL A 49 -4.73 8.18 -6.87
CA VAL A 49 -4.76 8.54 -8.30
C VAL A 49 -4.53 7.31 -9.18
N SER A 50 -3.52 6.48 -8.84
CA SER A 50 -3.19 5.26 -9.59
C SER A 50 -4.30 4.20 -9.54
N PHE A 51 -5.07 4.17 -8.44
CA PHE A 51 -6.20 3.28 -8.22
C PHE A 51 -7.55 3.82 -8.72
N GLY A 52 -7.61 5.03 -9.29
CA GLY A 52 -8.86 5.65 -9.74
C GLY A 52 -9.81 6.02 -8.60
N ALA A 53 -9.25 6.35 -7.43
CA ALA A 53 -9.97 6.70 -6.20
C ALA A 53 -9.60 8.11 -5.71
N ASP A 54 -9.27 9.02 -6.63
CA ASP A 54 -8.82 10.39 -6.37
C ASP A 54 -9.89 11.30 -5.73
N ALA A 55 -11.15 10.87 -5.72
CA ALA A 55 -12.23 11.52 -4.99
C ALA A 55 -12.16 11.32 -3.46
N LEU A 56 -11.39 10.34 -2.97
CA LEU A 56 -11.23 10.08 -1.54
C LEU A 56 -10.18 11.02 -0.92
N ASP A 57 -10.37 11.43 0.33
CA ASP A 57 -9.39 12.23 1.06
C ASP A 57 -8.21 11.35 1.53
N PRO A 58 -6.96 11.61 1.08
CA PRO A 58 -5.80 10.83 1.48
C PRO A 58 -5.56 10.79 2.99
N ALA A 59 -5.87 11.87 3.72
CA ALA A 59 -5.68 11.92 5.17
C ALA A 59 -6.68 11.01 5.89
N VAL A 60 -7.93 11.00 5.44
CA VAL A 60 -8.99 10.12 5.99
C VAL A 60 -8.68 8.66 5.71
N VAL A 61 -8.28 8.32 4.48
CA VAL A 61 -7.88 6.94 4.12
C VAL A 61 -6.67 6.51 4.94
N THR A 62 -5.67 7.38 5.09
CA THR A 62 -4.47 7.09 5.89
C THR A 62 -4.84 6.80 7.35
N ASP A 63 -5.65 7.65 7.97
CA ASP A 63 -6.11 7.46 9.36
C ASP A 63 -6.94 6.19 9.52
N ALA A 64 -7.87 5.92 8.59
CA ALA A 64 -8.69 4.71 8.61
C ALA A 64 -7.83 3.44 8.54
N VAL A 65 -6.86 3.38 7.63
CA VAL A 65 -5.97 2.21 7.48
C VAL A 65 -5.06 2.05 8.70
N PHE A 66 -4.52 3.12 9.28
CA PHE A 66 -3.68 3.01 10.48
C PHE A 66 -4.44 2.57 11.74
N ARG A 67 -5.77 2.69 11.77
CA ARG A 67 -6.60 2.17 12.86
C ARG A 67 -6.87 0.67 12.76
N LEU A 68 -6.59 0.05 11.61
CA LEU A 68 -6.79 -1.38 11.41
C LEU A 68 -5.73 -2.20 12.15
N THR A 69 -6.14 -3.31 12.72
CA THR A 69 -5.17 -4.33 13.14
C THR A 69 -4.62 -5.07 11.89
N PRO A 70 -3.48 -5.76 11.99
CA PRO A 70 -2.99 -6.58 10.88
C PRO A 70 -4.01 -7.61 10.35
N ALA A 71 -4.84 -8.16 11.23
CA ALA A 71 -5.91 -9.08 10.84
C ALA A 71 -7.01 -8.36 10.06
N ASP A 72 -7.48 -7.20 10.54
CA ASP A 72 -8.50 -6.41 9.84
C ASP A 72 -7.99 -5.92 8.48
N SER A 73 -6.72 -5.52 8.39
CA SER A 73 -6.07 -5.16 7.13
C SER A 73 -6.05 -6.32 6.14
N ALA A 74 -5.69 -7.53 6.60
CA ALA A 74 -5.66 -8.71 5.75
C ALA A 74 -7.06 -9.13 5.26
N GLU A 75 -8.08 -8.97 6.11
CA GLU A 75 -9.50 -9.22 5.79
C GLU A 75 -10.02 -8.19 4.78
N ARG A 76 -9.77 -6.90 5.02
CA ARG A 76 -10.19 -5.79 4.14
C ARG A 76 -9.35 -5.68 2.87
N GLY A 77 -8.22 -6.40 2.80
CA GLY A 77 -7.33 -6.38 1.65
C GLY A 77 -6.61 -5.05 1.44
N VAL A 78 -6.40 -4.25 2.50
CA VAL A 78 -5.77 -2.93 2.42
C VAL A 78 -4.86 -2.66 3.61
N ALA A 79 -3.67 -2.14 3.33
CA ALA A 79 -2.67 -1.82 4.35
C ALA A 79 -1.66 -0.78 3.88
N ILE A 80 -1.15 0.00 4.82
CA ILE A 80 -0.02 0.92 4.61
C ILE A 80 1.19 0.35 5.32
N THR A 81 2.34 0.34 4.64
CA THR A 81 3.63 0.01 5.26
C THR A 81 4.72 0.91 4.72
N SER A 82 5.88 0.88 5.36
CA SER A 82 7.09 1.48 4.84
C SER A 82 8.05 0.40 4.30
N ASP A 83 8.93 0.79 3.38
CA ASP A 83 10.08 -0.04 3.05
C ASP A 83 11.14 -0.01 4.17
N ALA A 84 12.00 -1.03 4.19
CA ALA A 84 13.20 -1.09 5.00
C ALA A 84 14.39 -0.59 4.18
N ARG A 85 15.04 0.48 4.66
CA ARG A 85 16.17 1.18 4.02
C ARG A 85 17.07 1.78 5.10
N ASP A 86 18.35 2.02 4.78
CA ASP A 86 19.37 2.43 5.76
C ASP A 86 19.24 3.88 6.26
N GLU A 87 18.53 4.77 5.54
CA GLU A 87 18.43 6.20 5.86
C GLU A 87 17.00 6.64 6.16
N PHE A 88 16.20 6.79 5.10
CA PHE A 88 14.82 7.22 5.15
C PHE A 88 13.94 6.17 4.50
N TYR A 89 12.86 5.82 5.20
CA TYR A 89 11.84 4.93 4.69
C TYR A 89 10.90 5.69 3.76
N ARG A 90 10.38 5.00 2.74
CA ARG A 90 9.27 5.48 1.91
C ARG A 90 8.01 4.69 2.21
N TRP A 91 6.85 5.31 2.02
CA TRP A 91 5.56 4.75 2.35
C TRP A 91 4.85 4.19 1.12
N TRP A 92 4.11 3.10 1.34
CA TRP A 92 3.47 2.30 0.30
C TRP A 92 2.06 1.89 0.75
N LEU A 93 1.08 2.06 -0.12
CA LEU A 93 -0.29 1.55 0.06
C LEU A 93 -0.46 0.26 -0.74
N PHE A 94 -0.88 -0.81 -0.07
CA PHE A 94 -1.22 -2.10 -0.67
C PHE A 94 -2.74 -2.26 -0.71
N VAL A 95 -3.28 -2.67 -1.86
CA VAL A 95 -4.71 -2.92 -2.05
C VAL A 95 -4.91 -4.18 -2.90
N ARG A 96 -5.70 -5.14 -2.41
CA ARG A 96 -6.24 -6.22 -3.24
C ARG A 96 -7.41 -5.70 -4.06
N ALA A 97 -7.50 -6.10 -5.31
CA ALA A 97 -8.68 -5.82 -6.10
C ALA A 97 -9.91 -6.49 -5.46
N GLY A 98 -11.07 -5.81 -5.49
CA GLY A 98 -12.35 -6.42 -5.15
C GLY A 98 -12.78 -7.46 -6.18
N ASP A 99 -13.96 -8.03 -5.99
CA ASP A 99 -14.49 -9.13 -6.82
C ASP A 99 -14.57 -8.79 -8.32
N ASP A 100 -14.79 -7.51 -8.65
CA ASP A 100 -14.87 -7.00 -10.02
C ASP A 100 -13.52 -6.55 -10.60
N GLY A 101 -12.41 -6.75 -9.86
CA GLY A 101 -11.08 -6.32 -10.27
C GLY A 101 -10.75 -4.85 -9.93
N GLU A 102 -11.67 -4.14 -9.29
CA GLU A 102 -11.53 -2.71 -8.97
C GLU A 102 -10.96 -2.47 -7.56
N PHE A 103 -10.17 -1.40 -7.42
CA PHE A 103 -9.55 -0.99 -6.14
C PHE A 103 -10.37 0.08 -5.41
N ALA A 104 -11.02 0.98 -6.14
CA ALA A 104 -11.77 2.10 -5.56
C ALA A 104 -12.88 1.65 -4.59
N PRO A 105 -13.68 0.59 -4.87
CA PRO A 105 -14.69 0.11 -3.92
C PRO A 105 -14.10 -0.39 -2.60
N VAL A 106 -12.92 -1.03 -2.63
CA VAL A 106 -12.21 -1.49 -1.42
C VAL A 106 -11.81 -0.30 -0.55
N LEU A 107 -11.30 0.75 -1.18
CA LEU A 107 -10.85 1.97 -0.50
C LEU A 107 -12.03 2.82 0.01
N ALA A 108 -13.16 2.81 -0.68
CA ALA A 108 -14.37 3.51 -0.27
C ALA A 108 -15.10 2.82 0.90
N ALA A 109 -14.80 1.55 1.18
CA ALA A 109 -15.41 0.76 2.27
C ALA A 109 -14.65 0.83 3.60
N LEU A 110 -13.58 1.61 3.67
CA LEU A 110 -12.81 1.90 4.88
C LEU A 110 -13.62 2.69 5.90
#